data_AF-A0A4D4JS83-F1
#
_entry.id   AF-A0A4D4JS83-F1
#
_cell.length_a   1.000
_cell.length_b   1.000
_cell.length_c   1.000
_cell.angle_alpha   90.00
_cell.angle_beta   90.00
_cell.angle_gamma   90.00
#
_symmetry.space_group_name_H-M   'P 1'
#
loop_
_entity.id
_entity.type
_entity.pdbx_description
1 polymer ?
#
loop_
_entity_poly.entity_id
_entity_poly.type
_entity_poly.pdbx_seq_one_letter_code
_entity_poly.pdbx_strand_id
1 'polypeptide(L)'
;MAASTVWEILQEAGVDPAPERSSSTWADFLRSQADALLACDFFETVTLSGARMYVLAVIAHASRRIRVLGATAHPTSAWVAQAAKEPRHGP
;
A
#
# COMPACT_ATOMS: atom_id res chain seq x y z
N MET A 1 -16.06 3.92 5.71
CA MET A 1 -16.99 4.89 5.11
C MET A 1 -17.46 4.31 3.79
N ALA A 2 -18.77 4.23 3.57
CA ALA A 2 -19.32 3.59 2.39
C ALA A 2 -19.15 4.49 1.15
N ALA A 3 -18.98 3.90 -0.02
CA ALA A 3 -18.86 4.63 -1.28
C ALA A 3 -20.05 5.57 -1.56
N SER A 4 -21.22 5.27 -0.97
CA SER A 4 -22.42 6.11 -1.03
C SER A 4 -22.27 7.47 -0.36
N THR A 5 -21.61 7.54 0.81
CA THR A 5 -21.39 8.80 1.53
C THR A 5 -20.45 9.73 0.76
N VAL A 6 -19.43 9.17 0.10
CA VAL A 6 -18.50 9.94 -0.73
C VAL A 6 -19.21 10.52 -1.96
N TRP A 7 -20.14 9.76 -2.56
CA TRP A 7 -20.93 10.20 -3.71
C TRP A 7 -21.87 11.36 -3.38
N GLU A 8 -22.56 11.32 -2.23
CA GLU A 8 -23.46 12.40 -1.79
C GLU A 8 -22.72 13.73 -1.60
N ILE A 9 -21.54 13.70 -0.97
CA ILE A 9 -20.70 14.88 -0.75
C ILE A 9 -20.24 15.50 -2.08
N LEU A 10 -19.84 14.69 -3.05
CA LEU A 10 -19.38 15.17 -4.36
C LEU A 10 -20.51 15.80 -5.17
N GLN A 11 -21.72 15.23 -5.08
CA GLN A 11 -22.92 15.80 -5.68
C GLN A 11 -23.32 17.13 -5.04
N GLU A 12 -23.28 17.24 -3.71
CA GLU A 12 -23.57 18.49 -2.99
C GLU A 12 -22.56 19.59 -3.35
N ALA A 13 -21.30 19.21 -3.59
CA ALA A 13 -20.25 20.11 -4.04
C ALA A 13 -20.32 20.50 -5.53
N GLY A 14 -21.30 19.99 -6.30
CA GLY A 14 -21.46 20.28 -7.73
C GLY A 14 -20.33 19.73 -8.60
N VAL A 15 -19.62 18.69 -8.14
CA VAL A 15 -18.53 18.06 -8.90
C VAL A 15 -19.14 17.05 -9.86
N ASP A 16 -19.25 17.44 -11.13
CA ASP A 16 -19.75 16.55 -12.18
C ASP A 16 -18.86 15.29 -12.33
N PRO A 17 -19.47 14.12 -12.57
CA PRO A 17 -18.71 12.90 -12.85
C PRO A 17 -17.83 13.11 -14.08
N ALA A 18 -16.55 12.74 -13.98
CA ALA A 18 -15.58 12.93 -15.05
C ALA A 18 -16.12 12.37 -16.40
N PRO A 19 -16.11 13.17 -17.48
CA PRO A 19 -16.81 12.87 -18.73
C PRO A 19 -16.25 11.65 -19.50
N GLU A 20 -15.02 11.25 -19.22
CA GLU A 20 -14.40 10.07 -19.84
C GLU A 20 -13.94 9.06 -18.79
N ARG A 21 -14.80 8.09 -18.47
CA ARG A 21 -14.42 6.87 -17.74
C ARG A 21 -13.75 5.81 -18.63
N SER A 22 -13.60 6.04 -19.94
CA SER A 22 -13.42 4.96 -20.93
C SER A 22 -12.23 5.09 -21.88
N SER A 23 -11.13 5.75 -21.51
CA SER A 23 -9.90 5.69 -22.32
C SER A 23 -8.84 4.74 -21.77
N SER A 24 -9.01 4.22 -20.54
CA SER A 24 -8.23 3.11 -19.99
C SER A 24 -9.02 2.42 -18.91
N THR A 25 -9.19 1.11 -18.99
CA THR A 25 -9.79 0.38 -17.87
C THR A 25 -8.82 0.35 -16.69
N TRP A 26 -9.34 0.22 -15.47
CA TRP A 26 -8.50 -0.02 -14.29
C TRP A 26 -7.52 -1.20 -14.50
N ALA A 27 -7.95 -2.21 -15.26
CA ALA A 27 -7.12 -3.36 -15.61
C ALA A 27 -6.01 -3.04 -16.63
N ASP A 28 -6.20 -2.07 -17.52
CA ASP A 28 -5.18 -1.63 -18.47
C ASP A 28 -4.15 -0.72 -17.78
N PHE A 29 -4.62 0.16 -16.90
CA PHE A 29 -3.75 0.95 -16.03
C PHE A 29 -2.87 0.05 -15.15
N LEU A 30 -3.48 -0.90 -14.43
CA LEU A 30 -2.73 -1.85 -13.60
C LEU A 30 -1.77 -2.71 -14.42
N ARG A 31 -2.13 -3.15 -15.64
CA ARG A 31 -1.19 -3.89 -16.52
C ARG A 31 -0.02 -3.01 -16.98
N SER A 32 -0.30 -1.77 -17.37
CA SER A 32 0.75 -0.82 -17.80
C SER A 32 1.72 -0.47 -16.68
N GLN A 33 1.24 -0.48 -15.43
CA GLN A 33 2.03 -0.18 -14.25
C GLN A 33 2.52 -1.43 -13.52
N ALA A 34 2.11 -2.65 -13.90
CA ALA A 34 2.33 -3.88 -13.13
C ALA A 34 3.81 -4.14 -12.83
N ASP A 35 4.67 -3.87 -13.81
CA ASP A 35 6.12 -4.03 -13.69
C ASP A 35 6.76 -2.95 -12.78
N ALA A 36 6.11 -1.78 -12.64
CA ALA A 36 6.54 -0.68 -11.79
C ALA A 36 5.79 -0.61 -10.44
N LEU A 37 4.72 -1.41 -10.25
CA LEU A 37 3.84 -1.35 -9.09
C LEU A 37 4.51 -2.05 -7.90
N LEU A 38 5.34 -1.28 -7.21
CA LEU A 38 5.82 -1.63 -5.88
C LEU A 38 4.75 -1.19 -4.87
N ALA A 39 4.08 -2.14 -4.24
CA ALA A 39 3.24 -1.86 -3.09
C ALA A 39 4.10 -1.89 -1.82
N CYS A 40 3.81 -1.01 -0.86
CA CYS A 40 4.30 -1.15 0.51
C CYS A 40 3.13 -1.54 1.40
N ASP A 41 3.31 -2.55 2.24
CA ASP A 41 2.27 -2.97 3.18
C ASP A 41 2.87 -3.43 4.51
N PHE A 42 2.00 -3.53 5.51
CA PHE A 42 2.29 -4.07 6.83
C PHE A 42 1.65 -5.45 7.01
N PHE A 43 2.39 -6.35 7.63
CA PHE A 43 1.81 -7.56 8.20
C PHE A 43 2.28 -7.75 9.63
N GLU A 44 1.45 -8.46 10.39
CA GLU A 44 1.71 -8.77 11.78
C GLU A 44 2.27 -10.18 11.91
N THR A 45 3.23 -10.36 12.81
CA THR A 45 3.72 -11.67 13.22
C THR A 45 3.84 -11.76 14.73
N VAL A 46 3.79 -12.99 15.25
CA VAL A 46 3.98 -13.28 16.67
C VAL A 46 5.26 -14.09 16.78
N THR A 47 6.20 -13.63 17.61
CA THR A 47 7.43 -14.36 17.87
C THR A 47 7.17 -15.61 18.70
N LEU A 48 8.16 -16.52 18.77
CA LEU A 48 8.10 -17.68 19.66
C LEU A 48 7.89 -17.31 21.14
N SER A 49 8.31 -16.11 21.55
CA SER A 49 8.10 -15.58 22.89
C SER A 49 6.72 -14.90 23.07
N GLY A 50 5.85 -14.95 22.07
CA GLY A 50 4.52 -14.33 22.10
C GLY A 50 4.51 -12.82 21.83
N ALA A 51 5.64 -12.22 21.43
CA ALA A 51 5.71 -10.79 21.16
C ALA A 51 5.13 -10.48 19.77
N ARG A 52 4.23 -9.49 19.70
CA ARG A 52 3.67 -8.99 18.45
C ARG A 52 4.67 -8.08 17.76
N MET A 53 4.90 -8.31 16.48
CA MET A 53 5.77 -7.49 15.63
C MET A 53 5.04 -7.10 14.36
N TYR A 54 5.22 -5.85 13.97
CA TYR A 54 4.76 -5.29 12.71
C TYR A 54 5.93 -5.25 11.74
N VAL A 55 5.73 -5.83 10.57
CA VAL A 55 6.74 -5.93 9.51
C VAL A 55 6.31 -5.05 8.36
N LEU A 56 7.18 -4.13 7.95
CA LEU A 56 7.01 -3.33 6.74
C LEU A 56 7.70 -4.04 5.59
N ALA A 57 6.99 -4.27 4.49
CA ALA A 57 7.55 -4.90 3.30
C ALA A 57 7.13 -4.20 2.01
N VAL A 58 8.01 -4.31 1.01
CA VAL A 58 7.75 -3.94 -0.38
C VAL A 58 7.37 -5.21 -1.14
N ILE A 59 6.27 -5.16 -1.87
CA ILE A 59 5.73 -6.24 -2.67
C ILE A 59 5.81 -5.81 -4.14
N ALA A 60 6.68 -6.47 -4.91
CA ALA A 60 6.72 -6.32 -6.35
C ALA A 60 5.69 -7.27 -6.97
N HIS A 61 4.53 -6.73 -7.37
CA HIS A 61 3.38 -7.54 -7.80
C HIS A 61 3.67 -8.39 -9.04
N ALA A 62 4.36 -7.84 -10.05
CA ALA A 62 4.69 -8.58 -11.27
C ALA A 62 5.63 -9.78 -11.03
N SER A 63 6.62 -9.64 -10.14
CA SER A 63 7.62 -10.67 -9.88
C SER A 63 7.29 -11.58 -8.68
N ARG A 64 6.18 -11.30 -7.98
CA ARG A 64 5.80 -11.93 -6.70
C ARG A 64 6.94 -11.93 -5.67
N ARG A 65 7.79 -10.90 -5.70
CA ARG A 65 8.89 -10.75 -4.74
C ARG A 65 8.48 -9.85 -3.59
N ILE A 66 8.77 -10.30 -2.38
CA ILE A 66 8.56 -9.55 -1.15
C ILE A 66 9.94 -9.20 -0.58
N ARG A 67 10.17 -7.93 -0.27
CA ARG A 67 11.37 -7.45 0.41
C ARG A 67 10.98 -6.80 1.72
N VAL A 68 11.47 -7.35 2.82
CA VAL A 68 11.27 -6.77 4.16
C VAL A 68 12.15 -5.53 4.30
N LEU A 69 11.55 -4.43 4.75
CA LEU A 69 12.26 -3.19 5.08
C LEU A 69 12.62 -3.13 6.57
N GLY A 70 11.81 -3.76 7.42
CA GLY A 70 12.10 -3.92 8.84
C GLY A 70 10.94 -4.49 9.64
N ALA A 71 11.23 -4.89 10.87
CA ALA A 71 10.26 -5.31 11.88
C ALA A 71 10.40 -4.48 13.16
N THR A 72 9.28 -4.18 13.82
CA THR A 72 9.23 -3.45 15.09
C THR A 72 8.00 -3.84 15.91
N ALA A 73 8.08 -3.77 17.23
CA ALA A 73 6.90 -3.86 18.09
C ALA A 73 6.07 -2.56 18.09
N HIS A 74 6.67 -1.43 17.66
CA HIS A 74 6.08 -0.09 17.73
C HIS A 74 6.22 0.60 16.37
N PRO A 75 5.24 0.43 15.44
CA PRO A 75 5.31 0.97 14.08
C PRO A 75 4.93 2.46 14.06
N THR A 76 5.85 3.32 14.48
CA THR A 76 5.66 4.78 14.43
C THR A 76 5.99 5.34 13.04
N SER A 77 5.40 6.48 12.68
CA SER A 77 5.68 7.16 11.40
C SER A 77 7.17 7.47 11.19
N ALA A 78 7.87 7.87 12.25
CA ALA A 78 9.31 8.12 12.23
C ALA A 78 10.11 6.84 11.89
N TRP A 79 9.71 5.71 12.47
CA TRP A 79 10.32 4.41 12.15
C TRP A 79 10.06 4.01 10.69
N VAL A 80 8.85 4.22 10.17
CA VAL A 80 8.52 3.95 8.76
C VAL A 80 9.40 4.77 7.82
N ALA A 81 9.53 6.07 8.10
CA ALA A 81 10.36 6.96 7.31
C ALA A 81 11.83 6.53 7.31
N GLN A 82 12.33 6.00 8.43
CA GLN A 82 13.70 5.46 8.50
C GLN A 82 13.83 4.14 7.73
N ALA A 83 12.90 3.20 7.92
CA ALA A 83 12.93 1.90 7.27
C ALA A 83 12.84 2.01 5.73
N ALA A 84 12.14 3.03 5.22
CA ALA A 84 12.07 3.31 3.79
C ALA A 84 13.37 3.89 3.20
N LYS A 85 14.16 4.61 4.00
CA LYS A 85 15.45 5.20 3.58
C LYS A 85 16.58 4.17 3.58
N GLU A 86 16.60 3.30 4.59
CA GLU A 86 17.65 2.31 4.80
C GLU A 86 17.02 0.91 4.86
N PRO A 87 16.67 0.33 3.69
CA PRO A 87 16.18 -1.05 3.63
C PRO A 87 17.26 -1.98 4.20
N ARG A 88 17.08 -2.42 5.45
CA ARG A 88 17.99 -3.36 6.09
C ARG A 88 17.90 -4.67 5.32
N HIS A 89 19.00 -5.03 4.65
CA HIS A 89 19.14 -6.33 4.01
C HIS A 89 19.18 -7.37 5.12
N GLY A 90 18.14 -8.21 5.23
CA GLY A 90 18.22 -9.42 6.04
C GLY A 90 19.33 -10.34 5.50
N PRO A 91 19.96 -11.16 6.35
CA PRO A 91 20.93 -12.17 5.92
C PRO A 91 20.30 -13.20 4.97
#